data_AF-A0A174HSH5-F1
#
_entry.id   AF-A0A174HSH5-F1
#
_cell.length_a   1.000
_cell.length_b   1.000
_cell.length_c   1.000
_cell.angle_alpha   90.00
_cell.angle_beta   90.00
_cell.angle_gamma   90.00
#
_symmetry.space_group_name_H-M   'P 1'
#
loop_
_entity.id
_entity.type
_entity.pdbx_description
1 polymer ?
#
loop_
_entity_poly.entity_id
_entity_poly.type
_entity_poly.pdbx_seq_one_letter_code
_entity_poly.pdbx_strand_id
1 'polypeptide(L)'
;MAKKICKEKECEACGAWFTPSRSNVKYCPNCRTHSDQIVRQMERNTQRNIDRYGYGQKNKKIQNVCKECGKIFISYLQPKDFCSKRCGDTYLVKHTSCAYCKKPMTMDDDVHDVKYGTWLCSDTCKEKWAWVIARKNGTVHTCPNCGKEFIKKGTYCSQGCYQEFMRKKKAEAERRKAAGLKLCPVCGKEFSGNEICCSPECLQKKKETEPHAMRKCSTCSKVFSCPVSNMFSTEYSFCSLECEKKFPDIIARKEKLKKEKQKKQAEEKLQKYIQKNGLCSICKTSYVDCERMQSNFRCYPKGSSCKGNLVIKCPKFTK
;
A
#
# COMPACT_ATOMS: atom_id res chain seq x y z
N MET A 1 15.12 -20.66 25.35
CA MET A 1 14.06 -20.87 26.37
C MET A 1 13.79 -22.36 26.47
N ALA A 2 14.09 -22.99 27.60
CA ALA A 2 13.91 -24.43 27.79
C ALA A 2 12.41 -24.80 27.68
N LYS A 3 12.05 -25.71 26.75
CA LYS A 3 10.71 -26.29 26.69
C LYS A 3 10.50 -27.09 27.97
N LYS A 4 9.69 -26.56 28.89
CA LYS A 4 9.26 -27.27 30.10
C LYS A 4 8.48 -28.51 29.64
N ILE A 5 9.11 -29.69 29.73
CA ILE A 5 8.48 -30.96 29.35
C ILE A 5 7.33 -31.20 30.32
N CYS A 6 6.09 -31.15 29.82
CA CYS A 6 4.91 -31.43 30.63
C CYS A 6 4.72 -32.95 30.71
N LYS A 7 4.43 -33.47 31.90
CA LYS A 7 4.13 -34.89 32.11
C LYS A 7 2.87 -35.29 31.34
N GLU A 8 2.80 -36.55 30.90
CA GLU A 8 1.60 -37.13 30.31
C GLU A 8 0.44 -37.09 31.30
N LYS A 9 -0.76 -36.87 30.77
CA LYS A 9 -1.99 -36.89 31.54
C LYS A 9 -3.15 -37.38 30.71
N GLU A 10 -4.18 -37.83 31.40
CA GLU A 10 -5.42 -38.29 30.80
C GLU A 10 -6.26 -37.11 30.28
N CYS A 11 -6.82 -37.27 29.09
CA CYS A 11 -7.74 -36.31 28.49
C CYS A 11 -9.10 -36.37 29.20
N GLU A 12 -9.54 -35.24 29.78
CA GLU A 12 -10.84 -35.12 30.45
C GLU A 12 -12.05 -35.41 29.53
N ALA A 13 -11.85 -35.38 28.20
CA ALA A 13 -12.90 -35.58 27.21
C ALA A 13 -13.07 -37.03 26.73
N CYS A 14 -11.97 -37.77 26.57
CA CYS A 14 -11.99 -39.09 25.92
C CYS A 14 -11.21 -40.17 26.68
N GLY A 15 -10.58 -39.86 27.81
CA GLY A 15 -9.76 -40.79 28.58
C GLY A 15 -8.43 -41.16 27.92
N ALA A 16 -8.11 -40.61 26.74
CA ALA A 16 -6.84 -40.89 26.09
C ALA A 16 -5.68 -40.17 26.81
N TRP A 17 -4.59 -40.90 27.07
CA TRP A 17 -3.35 -40.33 27.59
C TRP A 17 -2.65 -39.51 26.51
N PHE A 18 -2.21 -38.30 26.85
CA PHE A 18 -1.50 -37.43 25.92
C PHE A 18 -0.48 -36.54 26.63
N THR A 19 0.54 -36.10 25.88
CA THR A 19 1.53 -35.12 26.36
C THR A 19 1.03 -33.69 26.06
N PRO A 20 0.69 -32.87 27.06
CA PRO A 20 0.15 -31.54 26.83
C PRO A 20 1.25 -30.54 26.45
N SER A 21 0.93 -29.56 25.60
CA SER A 21 1.87 -28.49 25.23
C SER A 21 2.16 -27.49 26.36
N ARG A 22 1.26 -27.41 27.35
CA ARG A 22 1.37 -26.62 28.58
C ARG A 22 0.65 -27.37 29.71
N SER A 23 1.08 -27.20 30.96
CA SER A 23 0.52 -27.94 32.12
C SER A 23 -0.99 -27.80 32.28
N ASN A 24 -1.58 -26.66 31.88
CA ASN A 24 -2.99 -26.35 32.00
C ASN A 24 -3.90 -26.88 30.86
N VAL A 25 -3.36 -27.56 29.84
CA VAL A 25 -4.16 -28.03 28.68
C VAL A 25 -4.96 -29.28 29.06
N LYS A 26 -6.29 -29.20 29.17
CA LYS A 26 -7.13 -30.31 29.68
C LYS A 26 -7.48 -31.40 28.67
N TYR A 27 -7.43 -31.07 27.38
CA TYR A 27 -7.89 -31.95 26.29
C TYR A 27 -6.75 -32.30 25.34
N CYS A 28 -6.78 -33.53 24.78
CA CYS A 28 -5.84 -33.97 23.76
C CYS A 28 -6.01 -33.14 22.46
N PRO A 29 -5.03 -33.16 21.53
CA PRO A 29 -5.08 -32.36 20.30
C PRO A 29 -6.37 -32.52 19.49
N ASN A 30 -6.90 -33.75 19.41
CA ASN A 30 -8.14 -34.06 18.69
C ASN A 30 -9.40 -33.57 19.41
N CYS A 31 -9.43 -33.62 20.74
CA CYS A 31 -10.57 -33.11 21.51
C CYS A 31 -10.52 -31.59 21.67
N ARG A 32 -9.34 -30.97 21.57
CA ARG A 32 -9.16 -29.52 21.71
C ARG A 32 -9.83 -28.75 20.58
N THR A 33 -9.80 -29.26 19.36
CA THR A 33 -10.47 -28.67 18.18
C THR A 33 -12.00 -28.65 18.29
N HIS A 34 -12.58 -29.54 19.10
CA HIS A 34 -14.04 -29.65 19.30
C HIS A 34 -14.45 -29.46 20.77
N SER A 35 -13.64 -28.76 21.56
CA SER A 35 -13.80 -28.67 23.02
C SER A 35 -15.19 -28.19 23.46
N ASP A 36 -15.74 -27.13 22.86
CA ASP A 36 -17.10 -26.64 23.17
C ASP A 36 -18.20 -27.67 22.86
N GLN A 37 -18.03 -28.41 21.76
CA GLN A 37 -19.02 -29.39 21.29
C GLN A 37 -19.02 -30.63 22.19
N ILE A 38 -17.84 -31.04 22.66
CA ILE A 38 -17.64 -32.11 23.62
C ILE A 38 -18.21 -31.73 24.98
N VAL A 39 -17.96 -30.50 25.48
CA VAL A 39 -18.56 -30.02 26.74
C VAL A 39 -20.09 -30.07 26.68
N ARG A 40 -20.70 -29.53 25.61
CA ARG A 40 -22.16 -29.61 25.40
C ARG A 40 -22.67 -31.04 25.26
N GLN A 41 -21.86 -31.97 24.74
CA GLN A 41 -22.24 -33.38 24.64
C GLN A 41 -22.18 -34.07 26.00
N MET A 42 -21.13 -33.80 26.79
CA MET A 42 -21.00 -34.29 28.16
C MET A 42 -22.14 -33.77 29.04
N GLU A 43 -22.44 -32.47 29.01
CA GLU A 43 -23.56 -31.88 29.75
C GLU A 43 -24.90 -32.56 29.38
N ARG A 44 -25.16 -32.79 28.08
CA ARG A 44 -26.36 -33.50 27.62
C ARG A 44 -26.42 -34.96 28.07
N ASN A 45 -25.27 -35.64 28.13
CA ASN A 45 -25.19 -37.04 28.57
C ASN A 45 -25.37 -37.14 30.09
N THR A 46 -24.74 -36.25 30.86
CA THR A 46 -24.93 -36.14 32.31
C THR A 46 -26.37 -35.83 32.63
N GLN A 47 -27.02 -34.88 31.94
CA GLN A 47 -28.44 -34.59 32.14
C GLN A 47 -29.33 -35.80 31.84
N ARG A 48 -29.08 -36.51 30.72
CA ARG A 48 -29.81 -37.75 30.40
C ARG A 48 -29.62 -38.85 31.44
N ASN A 49 -28.43 -38.97 32.03
CA ASN A 49 -28.14 -39.94 33.07
C ASN A 49 -28.83 -39.58 34.40
N ILE A 50 -28.85 -38.30 34.77
CA ILE A 50 -29.61 -37.79 35.93
C ILE A 50 -31.11 -38.08 35.74
N ASP A 51 -31.66 -37.84 34.55
CA ASP A 51 -33.08 -37.99 34.26
C ASP A 51 -33.51 -39.47 34.20
N ARG A 52 -32.69 -40.35 33.58
CA ARG A 52 -33.01 -41.77 33.35
C ARG A 52 -32.66 -42.68 34.53
N TYR A 53 -31.53 -42.43 35.20
CA TYR A 53 -30.99 -43.33 36.22
C TYR A 53 -30.90 -42.68 37.62
N GLY A 54 -31.22 -41.40 37.77
CA GLY A 54 -31.25 -40.72 39.07
C GLY A 54 -29.88 -40.42 39.69
N TYR A 55 -28.78 -40.75 39.00
CA TYR A 55 -27.42 -40.46 39.46
C TYR A 55 -27.05 -39.00 39.18
N GLY A 56 -27.01 -38.18 40.24
CA GLY A 56 -26.56 -36.78 40.21
C GLY A 56 -27.60 -35.80 40.77
N GLN A 57 -27.19 -34.54 40.94
CA GLN A 57 -28.05 -33.51 41.53
C GLN A 57 -28.97 -32.91 40.46
N LYS A 58 -30.30 -33.06 40.63
CA LYS A 58 -31.28 -32.44 39.73
C LYS A 58 -31.12 -30.92 39.73
N ASN A 59 -31.16 -30.31 38.56
CA ASN A 59 -31.14 -28.86 38.43
C ASN A 59 -32.28 -28.24 39.25
N LYS A 60 -31.96 -27.25 40.08
CA LYS A 60 -32.95 -26.53 40.87
C LYS A 60 -33.94 -25.85 39.92
N LYS A 61 -35.24 -26.07 40.14
CA LYS A 61 -36.30 -25.38 39.41
C LYS A 61 -36.24 -23.90 39.76
N ILE A 62 -36.03 -23.05 38.76
CA ILE A 62 -36.04 -21.59 38.91
C ILE A 62 -37.43 -21.13 38.48
N GLN A 63 -38.21 -20.56 39.40
CA GLN A 63 -39.46 -19.88 39.05
C GLN A 63 -39.14 -18.47 38.54
N ASN A 64 -39.67 -18.13 37.38
CA ASN A 64 -39.51 -16.83 36.74
C ASN A 64 -40.89 -16.23 36.45
N VAL A 65 -40.98 -14.90 36.41
CA VAL A 65 -42.18 -14.17 36.00
C VAL A 65 -41.92 -13.54 34.64
N CYS A 66 -42.76 -13.83 33.65
CA CYS A 66 -42.62 -13.28 32.31
C CYS A 66 -42.87 -11.76 32.31
N LYS A 67 -41.92 -10.96 31.83
CA LYS A 67 -42.04 -9.49 31.77
C LYS A 67 -43.17 -8.99 30.87
N GLU A 68 -43.59 -9.78 29.88
CA GLU A 68 -44.64 -9.40 28.93
C GLU A 68 -46.04 -9.80 29.39
N CYS A 69 -46.24 -11.06 29.82
CA CYS A 69 -47.58 -11.60 30.12
C CYS A 69 -47.81 -11.88 31.61
N GLY A 70 -46.83 -11.64 32.48
CA GLY A 70 -46.93 -11.88 33.92
C GLY A 70 -47.00 -13.36 34.33
N LYS A 71 -47.02 -14.29 33.36
CA LYS A 71 -47.12 -15.73 33.65
C LYS A 71 -45.89 -16.24 34.39
N ILE A 72 -46.11 -17.01 35.45
CA ILE A 72 -45.06 -17.73 36.18
C ILE A 72 -44.66 -18.97 35.36
N PHE A 73 -43.37 -19.14 35.11
CA PHE A 73 -42.83 -20.27 34.35
C PHE A 73 -41.50 -20.76 34.93
N ILE A 74 -41.17 -22.03 34.65
CA ILE A 74 -40.00 -22.70 35.23
C ILE A 74 -38.87 -22.74 34.20
N SER A 75 -37.66 -22.37 34.62
CA SER A 75 -36.42 -22.63 33.90
C SER A 75 -35.49 -23.53 34.72
N TYR A 76 -34.57 -24.23 34.05
CA TYR A 76 -33.72 -25.26 34.66
C TYR A 76 -32.22 -24.95 34.59
N LEU A 77 -31.80 -23.97 33.78
CA LEU A 77 -30.39 -23.65 33.54
C LEU A 77 -30.02 -22.27 34.07
N GLN A 78 -30.82 -21.27 33.74
CA GLN A 78 -30.59 -19.88 34.08
C GLN A 78 -31.93 -19.15 34.21
N PRO A 79 -32.00 -18.06 34.99
CA PRO A 79 -33.16 -17.18 35.01
C PRO A 79 -33.50 -16.69 33.60
N LYS A 80 -34.79 -16.59 33.31
CA LYS A 80 -35.29 -16.11 32.02
C LYS A 80 -36.32 -15.02 32.24
N ASP A 81 -36.28 -14.01 31.38
CA ASP A 81 -37.21 -12.89 31.42
C ASP A 81 -38.56 -13.17 30.73
N PHE A 82 -38.60 -14.13 29.81
CA PHE A 82 -39.76 -14.39 28.96
C PHE A 82 -40.11 -15.87 28.92
N CYS A 83 -41.41 -16.18 29.03
CA CYS A 83 -41.90 -17.56 29.02
C CYS A 83 -41.89 -18.21 27.63
N SER A 84 -41.81 -17.39 26.57
CA SER A 84 -41.79 -17.85 25.18
C SER A 84 -41.01 -16.86 24.31
N LYS A 85 -40.54 -17.32 23.13
CA LYS A 85 -39.93 -16.43 22.13
C LYS A 85 -40.91 -15.31 21.74
N ARG A 86 -42.18 -15.67 21.51
CA ARG A 86 -43.24 -14.72 21.16
C ARG A 86 -43.40 -13.60 22.20
N CYS A 87 -43.39 -13.91 23.49
CA CYS A 87 -43.43 -12.89 24.55
C CYS A 87 -42.19 -11.99 24.52
N GLY A 88 -41.01 -12.54 24.25
CA GLY A 88 -39.79 -11.75 24.08
C GLY A 88 -39.86 -10.81 22.89
N ASP A 89 -40.32 -11.32 21.73
CA ASP A 89 -40.44 -10.54 20.50
C ASP A 89 -41.49 -9.42 20.66
N THR A 90 -42.67 -9.71 21.25
CA THR A 90 -43.70 -8.70 21.53
C THR A 90 -43.20 -7.61 22.48
N TYR A 91 -42.54 -8.00 23.57
CA TYR A 91 -41.98 -7.04 24.53
C TYR A 91 -40.95 -6.15 23.85
N LEU A 92 -40.07 -6.73 23.04
CA LEU A 92 -39.04 -6.02 22.29
C LEU A 92 -39.66 -5.00 21.34
N VAL A 93 -40.69 -5.36 20.58
CA VAL A 93 -41.39 -4.43 19.67
C VAL A 93 -42.04 -3.28 20.43
N LYS A 94 -42.72 -3.56 21.55
CA LYS A 94 -43.35 -2.51 22.39
C LYS A 94 -42.35 -1.53 22.99
N HIS A 95 -41.15 -2.00 23.33
CA HIS A 95 -40.16 -1.21 24.09
C HIS A 95 -38.98 -0.74 23.24
N THR A 96 -38.95 -1.05 21.94
CA THR A 96 -37.93 -0.58 21.01
C THR A 96 -38.53 0.50 20.12
N SER A 97 -37.76 1.57 19.90
CA SER A 97 -38.12 2.65 18.99
C SER A 97 -36.96 2.95 18.06
N CYS A 98 -37.26 3.55 16.90
CA CYS A 98 -36.21 3.96 15.97
C CYS A 98 -35.27 4.97 16.63
N ALA A 99 -33.96 4.70 16.58
CA ALA A 99 -32.97 5.57 17.19
C ALA A 99 -32.98 7.01 16.63
N TYR A 100 -33.32 7.15 15.34
CA TYR A 100 -33.41 8.44 14.66
C TYR A 100 -34.78 9.11 14.83
N CYS A 101 -35.88 8.51 14.34
CA CYS A 101 -37.19 9.18 14.30
C CYS A 101 -38.09 8.91 15.51
N LYS A 102 -37.64 8.07 16.46
CA LYS A 102 -38.37 7.70 17.69
C LYS A 102 -39.72 7.03 17.49
N LYS A 103 -40.11 6.68 16.26
CA LYS A 103 -41.35 5.94 16.00
C LYS A 103 -41.30 4.56 16.67
N PRO A 104 -42.43 4.11 17.26
CA PRO A 104 -42.54 2.77 17.82
C PRO A 104 -42.46 1.73 16.70
N MET A 105 -41.99 0.54 17.06
CA MET A 105 -41.80 -0.55 16.11
C MET A 105 -43.10 -1.28 15.77
N THR A 106 -43.21 -1.76 14.53
CA THR A 106 -44.27 -2.66 14.08
C THR A 106 -43.76 -4.10 13.91
N MET A 107 -44.65 -5.09 14.07
CA MET A 107 -44.29 -6.52 14.00
C MET A 107 -43.86 -6.98 12.60
N ASP A 108 -44.19 -6.20 11.56
CA ASP A 108 -43.89 -6.51 10.15
C ASP A 108 -42.46 -6.16 9.75
N ASP A 109 -41.72 -5.42 10.58
CA ASP A 109 -40.34 -5.08 10.30
C ASP A 109 -39.40 -6.22 10.75
N ASP A 110 -38.26 -6.42 10.09
CA ASP A 110 -37.31 -7.51 10.40
C ASP A 110 -36.65 -7.37 11.81
N VAL A 111 -37.40 -7.70 12.87
CA VAL A 111 -36.98 -7.62 14.28
C VAL A 111 -35.90 -8.65 14.62
N HIS A 112 -35.52 -9.55 13.72
CA HIS A 112 -34.69 -10.70 14.06
C HIS A 112 -33.21 -10.38 14.35
N ASP A 113 -32.71 -9.18 13.98
CA ASP A 113 -31.28 -8.84 14.02
C ASP A 113 -30.90 -7.74 15.05
N VAL A 114 -31.72 -7.50 16.07
CA VAL A 114 -31.51 -6.42 17.07
C VAL A 114 -30.37 -6.70 18.06
N LYS A 115 -29.84 -7.93 18.12
CA LYS A 115 -29.02 -8.35 19.27
C LYS A 115 -27.67 -7.63 19.39
N TYR A 116 -27.24 -6.90 18.35
CA TYR A 116 -25.94 -6.23 18.32
C TYR A 116 -25.94 -4.82 17.65
N GLY A 117 -27.11 -4.22 17.36
CA GLY A 117 -27.17 -3.00 16.54
C GLY A 117 -28.20 -1.94 17.00
N THR A 118 -27.91 -0.67 16.68
CA THR A 118 -28.87 0.43 16.84
C THR A 118 -29.96 0.34 15.78
N TRP A 119 -31.23 0.31 16.21
CA TRP A 119 -32.36 0.00 15.34
C TRP A 119 -32.94 1.22 14.60
N LEU A 120 -33.28 1.06 13.32
CA LEU A 120 -33.67 2.13 12.40
C LEU A 120 -34.83 1.69 11.50
N CYS A 121 -35.95 2.44 11.49
CA CYS A 121 -37.21 2.00 10.86
C CYS A 121 -37.26 2.10 9.33
N SER A 122 -36.22 2.61 8.68
CA SER A 122 -36.16 2.73 7.22
C SER A 122 -34.73 3.00 6.77
N ASP A 123 -34.43 2.73 5.51
CA ASP A 123 -33.15 3.10 4.91
C ASP A 123 -32.88 4.61 5.00
N THR A 124 -33.92 5.44 4.89
CA THR A 124 -33.79 6.90 5.08
C THR A 124 -33.36 7.26 6.49
N CYS A 125 -33.91 6.59 7.52
CA CYS A 125 -33.49 6.79 8.91
C CYS A 125 -32.08 6.25 9.13
N LYS A 126 -31.72 5.16 8.46
CA LYS A 126 -30.38 4.55 8.52
C LYS A 126 -29.31 5.50 7.97
N GLU A 127 -29.54 6.10 6.81
CA GLU A 127 -28.64 7.10 6.24
C GLU A 127 -28.52 8.32 7.14
N LYS A 128 -29.64 8.89 7.60
CA LYS A 128 -29.63 10.07 8.47
C LYS A 128 -28.94 9.79 9.81
N TRP A 129 -29.16 8.63 10.41
CA TRP A 129 -28.47 8.21 11.63
C TRP A 129 -26.96 8.03 11.42
N ALA A 130 -26.55 7.48 10.27
CA ALA A 130 -25.14 7.38 9.92
C ALA A 130 -24.46 8.76 9.85
N TRP A 131 -25.16 9.78 9.34
CA TRP A 131 -24.68 11.17 9.37
C TRP A 131 -24.59 11.75 10.79
N VAL A 132 -25.56 11.47 11.65
CA VAL A 132 -25.53 11.90 13.07
C VAL A 132 -24.31 11.30 13.78
N ILE A 133 -24.08 9.99 13.61
CA ILE A 133 -22.92 9.30 14.18
C ILE A 133 -21.62 9.86 13.61
N ALA A 134 -21.55 10.05 12.29
CA ALA A 134 -20.35 10.53 11.63
C ALA A 134 -19.94 11.93 12.11
N ARG A 135 -20.93 12.83 12.30
CA ARG A 135 -20.68 14.15 12.88
C ARG A 135 -20.22 14.07 14.33
N LYS A 136 -20.87 13.22 15.14
CA LYS A 136 -20.49 13.02 16.55
C LYS A 136 -19.07 12.48 16.71
N ASN A 137 -18.66 11.59 15.81
CA ASN A 137 -17.35 10.93 15.85
C ASN A 137 -16.27 11.68 15.04
N GLY A 138 -16.62 12.79 14.38
CA GLY A 138 -15.68 13.53 13.53
C GLY A 138 -15.21 12.76 12.29
N THR A 139 -16.00 11.82 11.78
CA THR A 139 -15.66 10.98 10.60
C THR A 139 -16.28 11.50 9.31
N VAL A 140 -16.61 12.79 9.25
CA VAL A 140 -17.08 13.45 8.02
C VAL A 140 -15.86 13.90 7.23
N HIS A 141 -15.79 13.50 5.96
CA HIS A 141 -14.71 13.85 5.04
C HIS A 141 -15.20 14.87 4.01
N THR A 142 -14.30 15.77 3.59
CA THR A 142 -14.57 16.74 2.53
C THR A 142 -13.80 16.35 1.27
N CYS A 143 -14.48 16.26 0.13
CA CYS A 143 -13.86 15.82 -1.12
C CYS A 143 -12.95 16.91 -1.71
N PRO A 144 -11.66 16.64 -2.00
CA PRO A 144 -10.75 17.64 -2.58
C PRO A 144 -11.12 18.12 -3.98
N ASN A 145 -11.92 17.37 -4.74
CA ASN A 145 -12.30 17.76 -6.10
C ASN A 145 -13.54 18.66 -6.14
N CYS A 146 -14.57 18.32 -5.37
CA CYS A 146 -15.89 18.99 -5.45
C CYS A 146 -16.33 19.69 -4.16
N GLY A 147 -15.56 19.60 -3.07
CA GLY A 147 -15.88 20.21 -1.78
C GLY A 147 -17.07 19.58 -1.03
N LYS A 148 -17.71 18.54 -1.59
CA LYS A 148 -18.84 17.89 -0.93
C LYS A 148 -18.40 17.06 0.28
N GLU A 149 -19.18 17.14 1.35
CA GLU A 149 -19.04 16.29 2.53
C GLU A 149 -19.56 14.87 2.24
N PHE A 150 -18.90 13.87 2.83
CA PHE A 150 -19.31 12.47 2.75
C PHE A 150 -18.80 11.66 3.95
N ILE A 151 -19.46 10.54 4.24
CA ILE A 151 -19.16 9.67 5.40
C ILE A 151 -18.48 8.35 5.03
N LYS A 152 -18.36 8.04 3.74
CA LYS A 152 -17.74 6.79 3.27
C LYS A 152 -16.22 6.83 3.53
N LYS A 153 -15.63 5.65 3.80
CA LYS A 153 -14.17 5.52 3.91
C LYS A 153 -13.53 5.85 2.56
N GLY A 154 -12.77 6.94 2.52
CA GLY A 154 -12.08 7.39 1.32
C GLY A 154 -11.76 8.88 1.37
N THR A 155 -10.94 9.34 0.43
CA THR A 155 -10.59 10.77 0.29
C THR A 155 -11.54 11.50 -0.67
N TYR A 156 -12.22 10.77 -1.56
CA TYR A 156 -13.12 11.35 -2.56
C TYR A 156 -14.54 10.84 -2.36
N CYS A 157 -15.54 11.69 -2.63
CA CYS A 157 -16.95 11.33 -2.47
C CYS A 157 -17.44 10.29 -3.49
N SER A 158 -16.73 10.16 -4.62
CA SER A 158 -17.06 9.22 -5.69
C SER A 158 -15.83 8.87 -6.52
N GLN A 159 -15.90 7.74 -7.23
CA GLN A 159 -14.88 7.33 -8.20
C GLN A 159 -14.71 8.35 -9.33
N GLY A 160 -15.81 9.00 -9.76
CA GLY A 160 -15.76 10.08 -10.75
C GLY A 160 -14.94 11.28 -10.27
N CYS A 161 -15.15 11.72 -9.02
CA CYS A 161 -14.36 12.82 -8.44
C CYS A 161 -12.87 12.49 -8.31
N TYR A 162 -12.53 11.24 -8.02
CA TYR A 162 -11.14 10.78 -8.03
C TYR A 162 -10.53 10.87 -9.44
N GLN A 163 -11.21 10.33 -10.45
CA GLN A 163 -10.72 10.34 -11.83
C GLN A 163 -10.54 11.77 -12.36
N GLU A 164 -11.49 12.66 -12.11
CA GLU A 164 -11.39 14.08 -12.50
C GLU A 164 -10.21 14.78 -11.82
N PHE A 165 -10.02 14.55 -10.52
CA PHE A 165 -8.88 15.12 -9.79
C PHE A 165 -7.55 14.65 -10.39
N MET A 166 -7.44 13.36 -10.71
CA MET A 166 -6.24 12.78 -11.32
C MET A 166 -6.02 13.31 -12.76
N ARG A 167 -7.10 13.51 -13.53
CA ARG A 167 -7.02 14.13 -14.86
C ARG A 167 -6.53 15.57 -14.77
N LYS A 168 -7.05 16.39 -13.85
CA LYS A 168 -6.59 17.77 -13.62
C LYS A 168 -5.10 17.80 -13.24
N LYS A 169 -4.68 16.93 -12.31
CA LYS A 169 -3.27 16.75 -11.92
C LYS A 169 -2.37 16.38 -13.09
N LYS A 170 -2.80 15.43 -13.94
CA LYS A 170 -2.06 15.00 -15.12
C LYS A 170 -1.94 16.13 -16.15
N ALA A 171 -3.05 16.80 -16.47
CA ALA A 171 -3.05 17.93 -17.40
C ALA A 171 -2.14 19.07 -16.92
N GLU A 172 -2.13 19.35 -15.62
CA GLU A 172 -1.24 20.35 -15.04
C GLU A 172 0.24 19.93 -15.10
N ALA A 173 0.54 18.65 -14.89
CA ALA A 173 1.89 18.11 -15.07
C ALA A 173 2.35 18.15 -16.54
N GLU A 174 1.46 17.87 -17.48
CA GLU A 174 1.72 18.00 -18.92
C GLU A 174 1.95 19.46 -19.32
N ARG A 175 1.13 20.40 -18.80
CA ARG A 175 1.33 21.84 -18.97
C ARG A 175 2.72 22.28 -18.49
N ARG A 176 3.12 21.84 -17.28
CA ARG A 176 4.46 22.12 -16.73
C ARG A 176 5.57 21.58 -17.62
N LYS A 177 5.44 20.33 -18.07
CA LYS A 177 6.42 19.68 -18.95
C LYS A 177 6.54 20.41 -20.30
N ALA A 178 5.42 20.81 -20.90
CA ALA A 178 5.39 21.57 -22.14
C ALA A 178 6.04 22.96 -21.98
N ALA A 179 5.88 23.59 -20.80
CA ALA A 179 6.53 24.85 -20.45
C ALA A 179 7.99 24.71 -19.98
N GLY A 180 8.54 23.48 -19.91
CA GLY A 180 9.89 23.24 -19.38
C GLY A 180 10.04 23.52 -17.87
N LEU A 181 8.93 23.57 -17.14
CA LEU A 181 8.87 23.86 -15.71
C LEU A 181 8.95 22.59 -14.87
N LYS A 182 9.61 22.69 -13.72
CA LYS A 182 9.76 21.65 -12.70
C LYS A 182 9.32 22.20 -11.35
N LEU A 183 8.92 21.33 -10.42
CA LEU A 183 8.59 21.73 -9.06
C LEU A 183 9.82 21.60 -8.16
N CYS A 184 10.09 22.63 -7.36
CA CYS A 184 11.17 22.57 -6.38
C CYS A 184 10.82 21.56 -5.28
N PRO A 185 11.70 20.61 -4.95
CA PRO A 185 11.42 19.59 -3.94
C PRO A 185 11.33 20.15 -2.50
N VAL A 186 11.83 21.37 -2.27
CA VAL A 186 11.84 22.00 -0.93
C VAL A 186 10.66 22.93 -0.72
N CYS A 187 10.34 23.79 -1.70
CA CYS A 187 9.29 24.80 -1.55
C CYS A 187 8.07 24.58 -2.46
N GLY A 188 8.11 23.61 -3.36
CA GLY A 188 7.00 23.31 -4.28
C GLY A 188 6.78 24.34 -5.39
N LYS A 189 7.59 25.40 -5.50
CA LYS A 189 7.45 26.42 -6.55
C LYS A 189 7.86 25.88 -7.93
N GLU A 190 7.16 26.36 -8.97
CA GLU A 190 7.50 26.08 -10.37
C GLU A 190 8.73 26.89 -10.79
N PHE A 191 9.70 26.24 -11.44
CA PHE A 191 10.91 26.88 -11.94
C PHE A 191 11.41 26.21 -13.22
N SER A 192 12.10 26.98 -14.06
CA SER A 192 12.75 26.49 -15.28
C SER A 192 14.25 26.28 -15.05
N GLY A 193 14.85 25.26 -15.66
CA GLY A 193 16.30 25.05 -15.65
C GLY A 193 16.73 23.60 -15.44
N ASN A 194 18.05 23.38 -15.49
CA ASN A 194 18.67 22.07 -15.25
C ASN A 194 18.96 21.80 -13.77
N GLU A 195 18.84 22.82 -12.93
CA GLU A 195 19.07 22.71 -11.49
C GLU A 195 17.97 21.90 -10.80
N ILE A 196 18.31 21.37 -9.62
CA ILE A 196 17.42 20.50 -8.84
C ILE A 196 16.41 21.31 -8.01
N CYS A 197 16.78 22.53 -7.61
CA CYS A 197 15.97 23.42 -6.78
C CYS A 197 15.79 24.77 -7.47
N CYS A 198 14.76 25.53 -7.07
CA CYS A 198 14.44 26.83 -7.69
C CYS A 198 15.36 27.98 -7.23
N SER A 199 16.09 27.80 -6.12
CA SER A 199 17.03 28.79 -5.60
C SER A 199 18.17 28.13 -4.83
N PRO A 200 19.31 28.82 -4.66
CA PRO A 200 20.43 28.36 -3.83
C PRO A 200 20.02 28.06 -2.38
N GLU A 201 19.11 28.86 -1.82
CA GLU A 201 18.55 28.66 -0.48
C GLU A 201 17.81 27.32 -0.36
N CYS A 202 16.99 26.98 -1.36
CA CYS A 202 16.29 25.69 -1.38
C CYS A 202 17.28 24.53 -1.54
N LEU A 203 18.36 24.72 -2.31
CA LEU A 203 19.40 23.72 -2.43
C LEU A 203 20.12 23.49 -1.10
N GLN A 204 20.39 24.55 -0.35
CA GLN A 204 21.02 24.49 0.97
C GLN A 204 20.12 23.79 2.00
N LYS A 205 18.84 24.17 2.08
CA LYS A 205 17.84 23.49 2.93
C LYS A 205 17.74 22.01 2.60
N LYS A 206 17.77 21.65 1.32
CA LYS A 206 17.77 20.24 0.89
C LYS A 206 18.96 19.47 1.48
N LYS A 207 20.16 20.04 1.44
CA LYS A 207 21.39 19.43 2.00
C LYS A 207 21.31 19.27 3.52
N GLU A 208 20.75 20.27 4.22
CA GLU A 208 20.59 20.22 5.68
C GLU A 208 19.57 19.16 6.12
N THR A 209 18.50 18.98 5.36
CA THR A 209 17.48 17.95 5.63
C THR A 209 17.84 16.57 5.09
N GLU A 210 18.98 16.44 4.40
CA GLU A 210 19.37 15.17 3.81
C GLU A 210 19.70 14.17 4.93
N PRO A 211 19.10 12.96 4.93
CA PRO A 211 19.44 11.95 5.93
C PRO A 211 20.90 11.53 5.77
N HIS A 212 21.58 11.37 6.90
CA HIS A 212 22.98 10.94 6.96
C HIS A 212 23.07 9.57 7.64
N ALA A 213 24.00 8.74 7.15
CA ALA A 213 24.31 7.44 7.72
C ALA A 213 25.78 7.39 8.19
N MET A 214 26.00 6.82 9.36
CA MET A 214 27.35 6.61 9.91
C MET A 214 28.02 5.41 9.23
N ARG A 215 29.23 5.57 8.69
CA ARG A 215 29.99 4.50 8.04
C ARG A 215 31.44 4.48 8.47
N LYS A 216 32.08 3.32 8.36
CA LYS A 216 33.53 3.16 8.52
C LYS A 216 34.22 3.38 7.18
N CYS A 217 35.31 4.16 7.20
CA CYS A 217 36.16 4.37 6.03
C CYS A 217 36.88 3.07 5.65
N SER A 218 36.82 2.67 4.39
CA SER A 218 37.52 1.48 3.87
C SER A 218 39.05 1.61 3.92
N THR A 219 39.59 2.82 4.00
CA THR A 219 41.05 3.09 4.00
C THR A 219 41.62 3.25 5.40
N CYS A 220 40.94 3.98 6.28
CA CYS A 220 41.46 4.35 7.60
C CYS A 220 40.58 3.89 8.77
N SER A 221 39.50 3.15 8.48
CA SER A 221 38.54 2.60 9.45
C SER A 221 37.83 3.61 10.36
N LYS A 222 38.07 4.91 10.21
CA LYS A 222 37.39 5.97 10.96
C LYS A 222 35.90 6.00 10.63
N VAL A 223 35.07 6.20 11.66
CA VAL A 223 33.63 6.38 11.49
C VAL A 223 33.35 7.81 11.05
N PHE A 224 32.55 7.98 10.01
CA PHE A 224 32.19 9.29 9.45
C PHE A 224 30.70 9.32 9.03
N SER A 225 30.13 10.51 9.01
CA SER A 225 28.75 10.76 8.57
C SER A 225 28.70 10.96 7.06
N CYS A 226 27.88 10.18 6.35
CA CYS A 226 27.76 10.21 4.90
C CYS A 226 26.31 10.49 4.47
N PRO A 227 26.04 11.45 3.56
CA PRO A 227 24.70 11.69 3.02
C PRO A 227 24.19 10.46 2.26
N VAL A 228 22.90 10.15 2.42
CA VAL A 228 22.28 8.98 1.77
C VAL A 228 22.34 9.07 0.24
N SER A 229 22.31 10.27 -0.36
CA SER A 229 22.45 10.43 -1.82
C SER A 229 23.82 10.00 -2.35
N ASN A 230 24.85 9.93 -1.49
CA ASN A 230 26.18 9.46 -1.84
C ASN A 230 26.37 7.95 -1.59
N MET A 231 25.32 7.21 -1.18
CA MET A 231 25.37 5.77 -0.90
C MET A 231 25.42 4.87 -2.16
N PHE A 232 25.69 5.40 -3.35
CA PHE A 232 25.62 4.64 -4.61
C PHE A 232 26.73 3.58 -4.79
N SER A 233 27.83 3.61 -4.05
CA SER A 233 28.80 2.51 -4.06
C SER A 233 28.59 1.60 -2.85
N THR A 234 28.02 0.43 -3.10
CA THR A 234 27.85 -0.65 -2.11
C THR A 234 29.18 -1.28 -1.68
N GLU A 235 30.26 -1.08 -2.43
CA GLU A 235 31.54 -1.78 -2.21
C GLU A 235 32.54 -1.02 -1.33
N TYR A 236 32.54 0.32 -1.35
CA TYR A 236 33.54 1.12 -0.64
C TYR A 236 32.96 2.42 -0.07
N SER A 237 33.48 2.89 1.06
CA SER A 237 33.06 4.13 1.71
C SER A 237 34.28 4.86 2.26
N PHE A 238 34.48 6.13 1.89
CA PHE A 238 35.69 6.87 2.24
C PHE A 238 35.35 8.13 3.01
N CYS A 239 36.10 8.41 4.09
CA CYS A 239 35.91 9.61 4.90
C CYS A 239 36.50 10.88 4.25
N SER A 240 37.36 10.75 3.23
CA SER A 240 37.99 11.88 2.54
C SER A 240 38.42 11.51 1.13
N LEU A 241 38.61 12.52 0.27
CA LEU A 241 39.16 12.38 -1.08
C LEU A 241 40.58 11.78 -1.07
N GLU A 242 41.35 12.01 0.00
CA GLU A 242 42.66 11.40 0.19
C GLU A 242 42.57 9.90 0.44
N CYS A 243 41.59 9.47 1.24
CA CYS A 243 41.34 8.05 1.46
C CYS A 243 40.83 7.36 0.20
N GLU A 244 40.05 8.06 -0.62
CA GLU A 244 39.57 7.58 -1.91
C GLU A 244 40.72 7.42 -2.93
N LYS A 245 41.66 8.38 -2.99
CA LYS A 245 42.85 8.33 -3.87
C LYS A 245 43.81 7.19 -3.56
N LYS A 246 43.71 6.56 -2.39
CA LYS A 246 44.54 5.40 -2.00
C LYS A 246 44.00 4.08 -2.58
N PHE A 247 42.85 4.08 -3.25
CA PHE A 247 42.24 2.89 -3.87
C PHE A 247 42.38 2.94 -5.41
N PRO A 248 43.37 2.23 -5.99
CA PRO A 248 43.67 2.30 -7.43
C PRO A 248 42.52 1.82 -8.33
N ASP A 249 41.73 0.83 -7.89
CA ASP A 249 40.61 0.28 -8.66
C ASP A 249 39.49 1.30 -8.93
N ILE A 250 39.28 2.24 -7.99
CA ILE A 250 38.26 3.29 -8.12
C ILE A 250 38.74 4.37 -9.08
N ILE A 251 40.03 4.70 -9.06
CA ILE A 251 40.64 5.64 -10.01
C ILE A 251 40.49 5.09 -11.42
N ALA A 252 40.84 3.83 -11.64
CA ALA A 252 40.70 3.16 -12.94
C ALA A 252 39.24 3.13 -13.44
N ARG A 253 38.27 2.82 -12.56
CA ARG A 253 36.84 2.85 -12.90
C ARG A 253 36.35 4.26 -13.28
N LYS A 254 36.75 5.31 -12.54
CA LYS A 254 36.37 6.70 -12.83
C LYS A 254 36.95 7.20 -14.15
N GLU A 255 38.19 6.85 -14.45
CA GLU A 255 38.82 7.20 -15.74
C GLU A 255 38.12 6.52 -16.91
N LYS A 256 37.74 5.25 -16.77
CA LYS A 256 36.96 4.51 -17.78
C LYS A 256 35.60 5.16 -18.03
N LEU A 257 34.86 5.49 -16.96
CA LEU A 257 33.58 6.22 -17.04
C LEU A 257 33.72 7.61 -17.70
N LYS A 258 34.82 8.33 -17.42
CA LYS A 258 35.10 9.63 -18.03
C LYS A 258 35.36 9.50 -19.53
N LYS A 259 36.15 8.50 -19.95
CA LYS A 259 36.41 8.19 -21.37
C LYS A 259 35.12 7.78 -22.10
N GLU A 260 34.28 6.95 -21.49
CA GLU A 260 32.99 6.54 -22.06
C GLU A 260 32.01 7.71 -22.23
N LYS A 261 31.91 8.62 -21.24
CA LYS A 261 31.10 9.84 -21.35
C LYS A 261 31.58 10.75 -22.48
N GLN A 262 32.90 10.94 -22.61
CA GLN A 262 33.49 11.73 -23.69
C GLN A 262 33.19 11.11 -25.07
N LYS A 263 33.30 9.78 -25.19
CA LYS A 263 32.98 9.06 -26.41
C LYS A 263 31.49 9.21 -26.79
N LYS A 264 30.57 9.01 -25.85
CA LYS A 264 29.13 9.23 -26.09
C LYS A 264 28.79 10.66 -26.50
N GLN A 265 29.40 11.66 -25.86
CA GLN A 265 29.19 13.07 -26.25
C GLN A 265 29.73 13.36 -27.66
N ALA A 266 30.87 12.78 -28.03
CA ALA A 266 31.41 12.91 -29.37
C ALA A 266 30.51 12.22 -30.43
N GLU A 267 30.02 11.02 -30.12
CA GLU A 267 29.07 10.28 -30.98
C GLU A 267 27.75 11.04 -31.15
N GLU A 268 27.19 11.61 -30.09
CA GLU A 268 25.95 12.38 -30.15
C GLU A 268 26.11 13.69 -30.94
N LYS A 269 27.26 14.37 -30.79
CA LYS A 269 27.61 15.53 -31.61
C LYS A 269 27.74 15.15 -33.09
N LEU A 270 28.38 14.02 -33.38
CA LEU A 270 28.52 13.51 -34.73
C LEU A 270 27.15 13.14 -35.34
N GLN A 271 26.28 12.45 -34.59
CA GLN A 271 24.93 12.12 -35.06
C GLN A 271 24.08 13.37 -35.33
N LYS A 272 24.14 14.38 -34.45
CA LYS A 272 23.48 15.67 -34.68
C LYS A 272 23.99 16.38 -35.93
N TYR A 273 25.31 16.33 -36.18
CA TYR A 273 25.91 16.87 -37.39
C TYR A 273 25.42 16.14 -38.66
N ILE A 274 25.38 14.80 -38.61
CA ILE A 274 24.89 13.94 -39.70
C ILE A 274 23.41 14.20 -39.99
N GLN A 275 22.58 14.30 -38.96
CA GLN A 275 21.14 14.54 -39.11
C GLN A 275 20.85 15.93 -39.71
N LYS A 276 21.64 16.94 -39.35
CA LYS A 276 21.46 18.31 -39.86
C LYS A 276 21.95 18.47 -41.31
N ASN A 277 23.04 17.81 -41.68
CA ASN A 277 23.74 18.09 -42.93
C ASN A 277 23.64 16.95 -43.97
N GLY A 278 23.19 15.76 -43.59
CA GLY A 278 23.20 14.57 -44.46
C GLY A 278 24.60 14.06 -44.80
N LEU A 279 24.72 12.81 -45.25
CA LEU A 279 26.01 12.21 -45.65
C LEU A 279 25.98 11.70 -47.08
N CYS A 280 27.05 11.97 -47.83
CA CYS A 280 27.27 11.41 -49.16
C CYS A 280 27.23 9.88 -49.11
N SER A 281 26.36 9.28 -49.91
CA SER A 281 26.21 7.81 -49.97
C SER A 281 27.51 7.11 -50.36
N ILE A 282 28.32 7.80 -51.18
CA ILE A 282 29.61 7.31 -51.68
C ILE A 282 30.73 7.59 -50.67
N CYS A 283 31.08 8.85 -50.38
CA CYS A 283 32.28 9.16 -49.58
C CYS A 283 32.04 9.36 -48.08
N LYS A 284 30.80 9.20 -47.60
CA LYS A 284 30.40 9.38 -46.18
C LYS A 284 30.81 10.73 -45.56
N THR A 285 31.15 11.72 -46.38
CA THR A 285 31.37 13.12 -45.98
C THR A 285 30.03 13.85 -45.86
N SER A 286 29.93 14.84 -44.96
CA SER A 286 28.78 15.75 -44.88
C SER A 286 28.45 16.36 -46.24
N TYR A 287 27.16 16.52 -46.58
CA TYR A 287 26.79 17.16 -47.85
C TYR A 287 27.31 18.59 -47.98
N VAL A 288 27.43 19.31 -46.86
CA VAL A 288 27.95 20.67 -46.82
C VAL A 288 29.44 20.70 -47.21
N ASP A 289 30.20 19.64 -46.97
CA ASP A 289 31.64 19.57 -47.25
C ASP A 289 31.96 18.72 -48.50
N CYS A 290 30.92 18.22 -49.18
CA CYS A 290 31.05 17.35 -50.34
C CYS A 290 30.98 18.18 -51.62
N GLU A 291 32.10 18.28 -52.33
CA GLU A 291 32.23 19.01 -53.61
C GLU A 291 31.16 18.62 -54.65
N ARG A 292 30.75 17.34 -54.67
CA ARG A 292 29.70 16.85 -55.56
C ARG A 292 28.30 17.35 -55.17
N MET A 293 28.04 17.50 -53.87
CA MET A 293 26.76 18.01 -53.36
C MET A 293 26.70 19.53 -53.47
N GLN A 294 27.81 20.23 -53.16
CA GLN A 294 27.94 21.67 -53.34
C GLN A 294 27.79 22.10 -54.81
N SER A 295 28.20 21.27 -55.76
CA SER A 295 28.07 21.53 -57.20
C SER A 295 26.74 21.05 -57.82
N ASN A 296 25.73 20.68 -57.02
CA ASN A 296 24.47 20.10 -57.50
C ASN A 296 24.68 18.95 -58.49
N PHE A 297 25.63 18.04 -58.18
CA PHE A 297 26.00 16.89 -59.00
C PHE A 297 26.60 17.22 -60.39
N ARG A 298 26.94 18.49 -60.66
CA ARG A 298 27.52 18.92 -61.94
C ARG A 298 29.02 18.67 -62.03
N CYS A 299 29.70 18.62 -60.90
CA CYS A 299 31.15 18.41 -60.85
C CYS A 299 31.48 17.15 -60.06
N TYR A 300 32.42 16.37 -60.56
CA TYR A 300 32.98 15.24 -59.84
C TYR A 300 34.16 15.69 -58.96
N PRO A 301 34.33 15.13 -57.74
CA PRO A 301 35.46 15.46 -56.89
C PRO A 301 36.78 15.19 -57.61
N LYS A 302 37.76 16.09 -57.47
CA LYS A 302 39.07 15.94 -58.15
C LYS A 302 39.72 14.61 -57.79
N GLY A 303 40.02 13.77 -58.80
CA GLY A 303 40.61 12.44 -58.62
C GLY A 303 39.62 11.27 -58.56
N SER A 304 38.33 11.48 -58.83
CA SER A 304 37.35 10.40 -58.90
C SER A 304 37.39 9.63 -60.22
N SER A 305 37.26 8.29 -60.17
CA SER A 305 37.13 7.45 -61.35
C SER A 305 35.65 7.20 -61.68
N CYS A 306 35.22 7.48 -62.90
CA CYS A 306 33.83 7.36 -63.36
C CYS A 306 33.72 6.37 -64.54
N LYS A 307 32.59 5.66 -64.64
CA LYS A 307 32.18 4.88 -65.82
C LYS A 307 30.84 5.43 -66.30
N GLY A 308 30.88 6.18 -67.41
CA GLY A 308 29.75 7.01 -67.82
C GLY A 308 29.40 8.04 -66.74
N ASN A 309 28.11 8.17 -66.44
CA ASN A 309 27.61 9.10 -65.41
C ASN A 309 27.68 8.55 -63.96
N LEU A 310 28.31 7.38 -63.77
CA LEU A 310 28.40 6.72 -62.47
C LEU A 310 29.83 6.82 -61.90
N VAL A 311 29.97 7.40 -60.70
CA VAL A 311 31.24 7.44 -59.97
C VAL A 311 31.52 6.07 -59.36
N ILE A 312 32.61 5.41 -59.77
CA ILE A 312 33.02 4.09 -59.25
C ILE A 312 33.97 4.24 -58.05
N LYS A 313 34.86 5.24 -58.06
CA LYS A 313 35.80 5.50 -56.95
C LYS A 313 35.79 6.98 -56.61
N CYS A 314 35.55 7.30 -55.34
CA CYS A 314 35.69 8.65 -54.80
C CYS A 314 36.97 8.72 -53.95
N PRO A 315 37.85 9.71 -54.16
CA PRO A 315 39.12 9.83 -53.43
C PRO A 315 38.93 10.08 -51.92
N LYS A 316 37.78 10.64 -51.51
CA LYS A 316 37.41 10.83 -50.10
C LYS A 316 36.73 9.60 -49.48
N PHE A 317 36.55 8.51 -50.22
CA PHE A 317 36.05 7.25 -49.67
C PHE A 317 37.22 6.44 -49.10
N THR A 318 37.55 6.69 -47.84
CA THR A 318 38.40 5.78 -47.05
C THR A 318 37.51 4.69 -46.48
N LYS A 319 37.62 3.48 -47.03
CA LYS A 319 37.14 2.27 -46.38
C LYS A 319 38.08 1.89 -45.26
#